data_AF-K2F690-F1
#
_entry.id   AF-K2F690-F1
#
_cell.length_a   1.000
_cell.length_b   1.000
_cell.length_c   1.000
_cell.angle_alpha   90.00
_cell.angle_beta   90.00
_cell.angle_gamma   90.00
#
_symmetry.space_group_name_H-M   'P 1'
#
loop_
_entity.id
_entity.type
_entity.pdbx_description
1 polymer ?
#
loop_
_entity_poly.entity_id
_entity_poly.type
_entity_poly.pdbx_seq_one_letter_code
_entity_poly.pdbx_strand_id
1 'polypeptide(L)'
;MNLKSKCLFLTFLGLLTLGAHAQEKAANADNAMRMPKGIKQPAQKAPPSNNWLQDADSDSDRFKKLEIYLRGFDQPMLEVGERYQRTYDAIKDRNWELADYQWDKIKLVINTGLMKRPKRTQNAEGIFLDGIWKQMDETIKSRNYGEMEKQFMVVREVCMACHAAEKVPFMNNRPLFRDLVF
;
A
#
# COMPACT_ATOMS: atom_id res chain seq x y z
N MET A 1 -29.11 -58.51 39.96
CA MET A 1 -30.31 -58.94 39.21
C MET A 1 -31.13 -57.69 38.88
N ASN A 2 -31.33 -57.38 37.59
CA ASN A 2 -32.22 -56.36 37.01
C ASN A 2 -32.05 -54.87 37.42
N LEU A 3 -31.74 -53.98 36.47
CA LEU A 3 -32.77 -53.27 35.68
C LEU A 3 -32.15 -52.28 34.65
N LYS A 4 -32.30 -52.61 33.36
CA LYS A 4 -32.57 -51.72 32.20
C LYS A 4 -31.97 -50.30 32.20
N SER A 5 -30.87 -50.14 31.45
CA SER A 5 -30.41 -48.85 30.92
C SER A 5 -31.40 -48.33 29.88
N LYS A 6 -32.06 -47.21 30.14
CA LYS A 6 -32.93 -46.50 29.19
C LYS A 6 -32.10 -45.43 28.48
N CYS A 7 -31.89 -45.62 27.18
CA CYS A 7 -31.49 -44.57 26.25
C CYS A 7 -32.46 -43.40 26.34
N LEU A 8 -31.98 -42.24 26.79
CA LEU A 8 -32.69 -40.97 26.70
C LEU A 8 -32.16 -40.24 25.47
N PHE A 9 -32.80 -40.45 24.32
CA PHE A 9 -32.64 -39.59 23.15
C PHE A 9 -33.30 -38.25 23.47
N LEU A 10 -32.53 -37.24 23.88
CA LEU A 10 -32.98 -35.85 23.83
C LEU A 10 -32.84 -35.36 22.39
N THR A 11 -33.96 -35.32 21.66
CA THR A 11 -34.11 -34.54 20.44
C THR A 11 -34.10 -33.06 20.82
N PHE A 12 -32.93 -32.42 20.68
CA PHE A 12 -32.82 -30.96 20.74
C PHE A 12 -33.39 -30.38 19.44
N LEU A 13 -34.69 -30.01 19.47
CA LEU A 13 -35.30 -29.18 18.44
C LEU A 13 -34.82 -27.73 18.67
N GLY A 14 -33.64 -27.41 18.14
CA GLY A 14 -33.14 -26.04 18.14
C GLY A 14 -33.98 -25.18 17.21
N LEU A 15 -34.81 -24.29 17.77
CA LEU A 15 -35.40 -23.18 17.03
C LEU A 15 -34.24 -22.32 16.50
N LEU A 16 -33.98 -22.39 15.19
CA LEU A 16 -33.27 -21.32 14.49
C LEU A 16 -34.20 -20.11 14.46
N THR A 17 -34.03 -19.21 15.43
CA THR A 17 -34.48 -17.83 15.27
C THR A 17 -33.63 -17.22 14.16
N LEU A 18 -34.21 -17.02 12.97
CA LEU A 18 -33.68 -16.06 12.01
C LEU A 18 -33.72 -14.68 12.69
N GLY A 19 -32.63 -14.34 13.37
CA GLY A 19 -32.38 -12.97 13.79
C GLY A 19 -32.24 -12.14 12.52
N ALA A 20 -33.26 -11.33 12.22
CA ALA A 20 -33.07 -10.19 11.37
C ALA A 20 -31.96 -9.35 12.00
N HIS A 21 -30.76 -9.40 11.42
CA HIS A 21 -29.72 -8.43 11.73
C HIS A 21 -30.24 -7.07 11.25
N ALA A 22 -30.99 -6.39 12.11
CA ALA A 22 -31.09 -4.95 12.07
C ALA A 22 -29.65 -4.48 12.24
N GLN A 23 -29.02 -4.11 11.14
CA GLN A 23 -27.73 -3.45 11.13
C GLN A 23 -27.92 -2.18 11.96
N GLU A 24 -27.50 -2.23 13.22
CA GLU A 24 -27.55 -1.10 14.14
C GLU A 24 -26.97 0.09 13.40
N LYS A 25 -27.79 1.12 13.18
CA LYS A 25 -27.42 2.31 12.40
C LYS A 25 -26.12 2.82 13.05
N ALA A 26 -25.00 2.76 12.32
CA ALA A 26 -23.70 3.12 12.87
C ALA A 26 -23.83 4.45 13.62
N ALA A 27 -23.31 4.55 14.83
CA ALA A 27 -23.50 5.68 15.76
C ALA A 27 -23.16 7.09 15.20
N ASN A 28 -22.66 7.15 13.97
CA ASN A 28 -22.23 8.34 13.24
C ASN A 28 -23.01 8.61 11.95
N ALA A 29 -24.11 7.89 11.70
CA ALA A 29 -24.89 8.02 10.45
C ALA A 29 -25.46 9.43 10.21
N ASP A 30 -25.56 10.25 11.26
CA ASP A 30 -26.12 11.61 11.22
C ASP A 30 -25.03 12.70 11.35
N ASN A 31 -23.74 12.34 11.30
CA ASN A 31 -22.66 13.34 11.33
C ASN A 31 -22.72 14.21 10.07
N ALA A 32 -22.84 15.52 10.25
CA ALA A 32 -22.80 16.47 9.14
C ALA A 32 -21.50 16.31 8.34
N MET A 33 -21.64 16.17 7.02
CA MET A 33 -20.47 16.14 6.12
C MET A 33 -19.68 17.44 6.31
N ARG A 34 -18.36 17.31 6.39
CA ARG A 34 -17.45 18.44 6.61
C ARG A 34 -16.27 18.35 5.69
N MET A 35 -15.73 19.50 5.32
CA MET A 35 -14.44 19.55 4.63
C MET A 35 -13.31 19.07 5.56
N PRO A 36 -12.22 18.50 5.01
CA PRO A 36 -11.04 18.14 5.79
C PRO A 36 -10.46 19.36 6.50
N LYS A 37 -10.19 19.24 7.80
CA LYS A 37 -9.53 20.30 8.58
C LYS A 37 -8.02 20.30 8.27
N GLY A 38 -7.42 21.48 8.24
CA GLY A 38 -5.96 21.64 8.05
C GLY A 38 -5.46 21.46 6.62
N ILE A 39 -6.36 21.31 5.64
CA ILE A 39 -6.02 21.23 4.22
C ILE A 39 -6.71 22.38 3.50
N LYS A 40 -5.94 23.18 2.75
CA LYS A 40 -6.50 24.24 1.90
C LYS A 40 -7.26 23.59 0.74
N GLN A 41 -8.58 23.66 0.80
CA GLN A 41 -9.47 23.21 -0.26
C GLN A 41 -9.71 24.34 -1.27
N PRO A 42 -10.01 24.03 -2.54
CA PRO A 42 -10.56 25.03 -3.45
C PRO A 42 -11.91 25.53 -2.93
N ALA A 43 -12.29 26.74 -3.35
CA ALA A 43 -13.57 27.33 -2.97
C ALA A 43 -14.73 26.49 -3.53
N GLN A 44 -15.85 26.49 -2.81
CA GLN A 44 -17.07 25.80 -3.19
C GLN A 44 -18.27 26.59 -2.65
N LYS A 45 -19.28 26.85 -3.49
CA LYS A 45 -20.53 27.50 -3.11
C LYS A 45 -21.51 26.53 -2.45
N ALA A 46 -21.61 25.32 -2.99
CA ALA A 46 -22.48 24.29 -2.43
C ALA A 46 -21.98 23.86 -1.04
N PRO A 47 -22.87 23.54 -0.09
CA PRO A 47 -22.47 22.98 1.20
C PRO A 47 -21.74 21.63 1.00
N PRO A 48 -20.86 21.22 1.92
CA PRO A 48 -20.20 19.91 1.84
C PRO A 48 -21.23 18.77 1.83
N SER A 49 -21.08 17.81 0.91
CA SER A 49 -21.96 16.64 0.80
C SER A 49 -21.20 15.39 0.36
N ASN A 50 -21.89 14.25 0.23
CA ASN A 50 -21.32 13.01 -0.32
C ASN A 50 -20.84 13.17 -1.78
N ASN A 51 -21.31 14.20 -2.49
CA ASN A 51 -20.88 14.59 -3.82
C ASN A 51 -19.65 15.51 -3.78
N TRP A 52 -18.74 15.30 -2.83
CA TRP A 52 -17.59 16.18 -2.51
C TRP A 52 -16.74 16.63 -3.71
N LEU A 53 -16.69 15.81 -4.77
CA LEU A 53 -16.05 16.13 -6.03
C LEU A 53 -17.00 16.85 -7.00
N GLN A 54 -18.22 16.36 -7.19
CA GLN A 54 -19.16 16.92 -8.17
C GLN A 54 -19.70 18.29 -7.77
N ASP A 55 -19.80 18.57 -6.47
CA ASP A 55 -20.24 19.85 -5.89
C ASP A 55 -19.21 20.97 -6.04
N ALA A 56 -18.00 20.68 -6.55
CA ALA A 56 -17.00 21.71 -6.84
C ALA A 56 -17.52 22.72 -7.87
N ASP A 57 -17.15 23.99 -7.72
CA ASP A 57 -17.65 25.09 -8.55
C ASP A 57 -17.19 25.00 -10.02
N SER A 58 -16.10 24.26 -10.30
CA SER A 58 -15.53 24.11 -11.64
C SER A 58 -14.75 22.81 -11.80
N ASP A 59 -14.50 22.39 -13.04
CA ASP A 59 -13.62 21.24 -13.32
C ASP A 59 -12.18 21.47 -12.84
N SER A 60 -11.67 22.71 -12.88
CA SER A 60 -10.37 23.04 -12.30
C SER A 60 -10.33 22.74 -10.80
N ASP A 61 -11.41 23.03 -10.08
CA ASP A 61 -11.50 22.75 -8.65
C ASP A 61 -11.72 21.26 -8.35
N ARG A 62 -12.36 20.52 -9.26
CA ARG A 62 -12.39 19.05 -9.24
C ARG A 62 -10.99 18.47 -9.35
N PHE A 63 -10.18 18.95 -10.29
CA PHE A 63 -8.80 18.48 -10.43
C PHE A 63 -7.94 18.82 -9.21
N LYS A 64 -8.05 20.03 -8.65
CA LYS A 64 -7.34 20.38 -7.39
C LYS A 64 -7.75 19.46 -6.22
N LYS A 65 -9.04 19.15 -6.11
CA LYS A 65 -9.55 18.19 -5.11
C LYS A 65 -8.97 16.79 -5.33
N LEU A 66 -8.86 16.34 -6.57
CA LEU A 66 -8.22 15.07 -6.92
C LEU A 66 -6.72 15.08 -6.61
N GLU A 67 -5.99 16.16 -6.90
CA GLU A 67 -4.58 16.29 -6.52
C GLU A 67 -4.37 16.19 -5.00
N ILE A 68 -5.24 16.84 -4.21
CA ILE A 68 -5.23 16.73 -2.75
C ILE A 68 -5.48 15.28 -2.31
N TYR A 69 -6.52 14.64 -2.87
CA TYR A 69 -6.89 13.26 -2.54
C TYR A 69 -5.79 12.26 -2.90
N LEU A 70 -5.18 12.41 -4.08
CA LEU A 70 -4.11 11.55 -4.59
C LEU A 70 -2.79 11.71 -3.84
N ARG A 71 -2.67 12.75 -2.99
CA ARG A 71 -1.52 13.05 -2.12
C ARG A 71 -0.22 13.20 -2.92
N GLY A 72 0.91 13.21 -2.21
CA GLY A 72 2.24 13.31 -2.79
C GLY A 72 2.88 11.96 -3.08
N PHE A 73 4.21 11.95 -2.98
CA PHE A 73 5.05 10.79 -3.19
C PHE A 73 4.98 9.76 -2.05
N ASP A 74 4.35 10.13 -0.93
CA ASP A 74 4.11 9.25 0.21
C ASP A 74 3.19 8.07 -0.14
N GLN A 75 2.16 8.28 -0.97
CA GLN A 75 1.28 7.19 -1.44
C GLN A 75 2.04 6.17 -2.31
N PRO A 76 2.77 6.57 -3.39
CA PRO A 76 3.64 5.67 -4.13
C PRO A 76 4.64 4.89 -3.25
N MET A 77 5.20 5.52 -2.22
CA MET A 77 6.16 4.84 -1.32
C MET A 77 5.56 3.76 -0.44
N LEU A 78 4.24 3.78 -0.19
CA LEU A 78 3.57 2.64 0.44
C LEU A 78 3.55 1.44 -0.49
N GLU A 79 3.21 1.62 -1.77
CA GLU A 79 3.23 0.53 -2.75
C GLU A 79 4.66 0.03 -3.02
N VAL A 80 5.65 0.92 -3.12
CA VAL A 80 7.05 0.51 -3.27
C VAL A 80 7.52 -0.35 -2.09
N GLY A 81 7.18 0.02 -0.85
CA GLY A 81 7.50 -0.79 0.31
C GLY A 81 6.86 -2.19 0.24
N GLU A 82 5.58 -2.26 -0.09
CA GLU A 82 4.86 -3.54 -0.26
C GLU A 82 5.48 -4.40 -1.36
N ARG A 83 5.80 -3.80 -2.51
CA ARG A 83 6.38 -4.57 -3.62
C ARG A 83 7.82 -4.96 -3.39
N TYR A 84 8.59 -4.16 -2.67
CA TYR A 84 9.95 -4.52 -2.24
C TYR A 84 9.94 -5.76 -1.34
N GLN A 85 9.01 -5.82 -0.38
CA GLN A 85 8.78 -7.03 0.43
C GLN A 85 8.41 -8.22 -0.45
N ARG A 86 7.47 -8.05 -1.40
CA ARG A 86 7.07 -9.14 -2.29
C ARG A 86 8.19 -9.61 -3.22
N THR A 87 9.09 -8.72 -3.63
CA THR A 87 10.31 -9.11 -4.37
C THR A 87 11.22 -9.98 -3.50
N TYR A 88 11.43 -9.62 -2.23
CA TYR A 88 12.18 -10.45 -1.27
C TYR A 88 11.58 -11.84 -1.12
N ASP A 89 10.27 -11.91 -0.83
CA ASP A 89 9.55 -13.17 -0.64
C ASP A 89 9.63 -14.05 -1.91
N ALA A 90 9.42 -13.46 -3.09
CA ALA A 90 9.51 -14.16 -4.37
C ALA A 90 10.92 -14.70 -4.65
N ILE A 91 11.97 -13.95 -4.31
CA ILE A 91 13.36 -14.44 -4.44
C ILE A 91 13.59 -15.65 -3.53
N LYS A 92 13.16 -15.58 -2.26
CA LYS A 92 13.30 -16.71 -1.31
C LYS A 92 12.57 -17.96 -1.76
N ASP A 93 11.37 -17.79 -2.29
CA ASP A 93 10.54 -18.87 -2.80
C ASP A 93 10.96 -19.35 -4.20
N ARG A 94 12.01 -18.74 -4.76
CA ARG A 94 12.53 -19.04 -6.10
C ARG A 94 11.51 -18.85 -7.22
N ASN A 95 10.57 -17.91 -7.02
CA ASN A 95 9.56 -17.52 -7.97
C ASN A 95 10.05 -16.30 -8.79
N TRP A 96 10.86 -16.59 -9.80
CA TRP A 96 11.59 -15.58 -10.58
C TRP A 96 10.66 -14.66 -11.35
N GLU A 97 9.60 -15.21 -11.93
CA GLU A 97 8.59 -14.47 -12.68
C GLU A 97 7.85 -13.48 -11.78
N LEU A 98 7.55 -13.87 -10.54
CA LEU A 98 6.97 -12.94 -9.57
C LEU A 98 7.98 -11.88 -9.12
N ALA A 99 9.24 -12.24 -8.90
CA ALA A 99 10.27 -11.27 -8.53
C ALA A 99 10.45 -10.19 -9.62
N ASP A 100 10.53 -10.61 -10.88
CA ASP A 100 10.63 -9.75 -12.06
C ASP A 100 9.40 -8.81 -12.15
N TYR A 101 8.20 -9.38 -12.04
CA TYR A 101 6.96 -8.60 -12.04
C TYR A 101 6.92 -7.55 -10.94
N GLN A 102 7.25 -7.90 -9.69
CA GLN A 102 7.23 -6.94 -8.58
C GLN A 102 8.29 -5.84 -8.77
N TRP A 103 9.47 -6.19 -9.27
CA TRP A 103 10.56 -5.26 -9.52
C TRP A 103 10.22 -4.24 -10.62
N ASP A 104 9.58 -4.68 -11.70
CA ASP A 104 9.04 -3.82 -12.75
C ASP A 104 8.01 -2.83 -12.21
N LYS A 105 7.12 -3.31 -11.32
CA LYS A 105 6.11 -2.45 -10.70
C LYS A 105 6.73 -1.40 -9.78
N ILE A 106 7.84 -1.69 -9.09
CA ILE A 106 8.56 -0.66 -8.31
C ILE A 106 9.01 0.49 -9.21
N LYS A 107 9.64 0.20 -10.37
CA LYS A 107 10.03 1.24 -11.33
C LYS A 107 8.85 2.04 -11.84
N LEU A 108 7.74 1.38 -12.17
CA LEU A 108 6.53 2.06 -12.64
C LEU A 108 5.98 3.02 -11.58
N VAL A 109 5.92 2.58 -10.33
CA VAL A 109 5.38 3.38 -9.20
C VAL A 109 6.29 4.57 -8.89
N ILE A 110 7.62 4.40 -8.91
CA ILE A 110 8.56 5.51 -8.71
C ILE A 110 8.41 6.54 -9.84
N ASN A 111 8.44 6.11 -11.10
CA ASN A 111 8.30 7.00 -12.27
C ASN A 111 7.00 7.79 -12.23
N THR A 112 5.86 7.11 -12.04
CA THR A 112 4.55 7.77 -12.01
C THR A 112 4.38 8.64 -10.76
N GLY A 113 5.05 8.30 -9.66
CA GLY A 113 5.11 9.12 -8.45
C GLY A 113 5.74 10.49 -8.69
N LEU A 114 6.68 10.62 -9.63
CA LEU A 114 7.37 11.89 -9.91
C LEU A 114 6.41 12.98 -10.42
N MET A 115 5.32 12.60 -11.09
CA MET A 115 4.24 13.54 -11.43
C MET A 115 3.68 14.25 -10.19
N LYS A 116 3.62 13.55 -9.05
CA LYS A 116 3.09 14.09 -7.79
C LYS A 116 4.12 14.90 -7.01
N ARG A 117 5.43 14.66 -7.21
CA ARG A 117 6.53 15.41 -6.56
C ARG A 117 7.75 15.54 -7.48
N PRO A 118 7.72 16.45 -8.48
CA PRO A 118 8.80 16.62 -9.45
C PRO A 118 10.15 17.01 -8.85
N LYS A 119 10.16 17.62 -7.66
CA LYS A 119 11.42 17.96 -6.95
C LYS A 119 12.27 16.75 -6.56
N ARG A 120 11.70 15.53 -6.61
CA ARG A 120 12.41 14.27 -6.32
C ARG A 120 13.07 13.63 -7.54
N THR A 121 12.83 14.18 -8.73
CA THR A 121 13.26 13.58 -10.00
C THR A 121 14.76 13.30 -10.03
N GLN A 122 15.60 14.28 -9.71
CA GLN A 122 17.06 14.12 -9.74
C GLN A 122 17.55 12.95 -8.88
N ASN A 123 17.02 12.80 -7.65
CA ASN A 123 17.41 11.71 -6.77
C ASN A 123 16.81 10.38 -7.24
N ALA A 124 15.53 10.34 -7.62
CA ALA A 124 14.88 9.11 -8.08
C ALA A 124 15.56 8.55 -9.33
N GLU A 125 15.88 9.40 -10.30
CA GLU A 125 16.57 9.02 -11.52
C GLU A 125 18.02 8.63 -11.23
N GLY A 126 18.80 9.54 -10.64
CA GLY A 126 20.23 9.35 -10.44
C GLY A 126 20.62 8.27 -9.43
N ILE A 127 19.79 8.01 -8.41
CA ILE A 127 20.09 7.02 -7.37
C ILE A 127 19.46 5.66 -7.70
N PHE A 128 18.21 5.66 -8.21
CA PHE A 128 17.44 4.41 -8.36
C PHE A 128 17.23 4.00 -9.82
N LEU A 129 16.53 4.81 -10.62
CA LEU A 129 16.00 4.39 -11.93
C LEU A 129 17.11 4.15 -12.96
N ASP A 130 18.12 5.01 -13.01
CA ASP A 130 19.21 4.93 -14.00
C ASP A 130 20.35 4.01 -13.54
N GLY A 131 20.34 3.62 -12.26
CA GLY A 131 21.38 2.82 -11.62
C GLY A 131 20.87 1.46 -11.18
N ILE A 132 20.53 1.36 -9.88
CA ILE A 132 20.32 0.08 -9.20
C ILE A 132 19.15 -0.72 -9.78
N TRP A 133 18.15 -0.05 -10.36
CA TRP A 133 16.99 -0.72 -10.95
C TRP A 133 17.43 -1.71 -12.02
N LYS A 134 18.27 -1.26 -12.97
CA LYS A 134 18.76 -2.08 -14.08
C LYS A 134 19.60 -3.26 -13.59
N GLN A 135 20.48 -3.02 -12.62
CA GLN A 135 21.38 -4.06 -12.10
C GLN A 135 20.61 -5.21 -11.42
N MET A 136 19.60 -4.88 -10.63
CA MET A 136 18.73 -5.90 -10.01
C MET A 136 17.85 -6.60 -11.05
N ASP A 137 17.33 -5.87 -12.04
CA ASP A 137 16.56 -6.44 -13.15
C ASP A 137 17.35 -7.51 -13.92
N GLU A 138 18.60 -7.20 -14.27
CA GLU A 138 19.51 -8.14 -14.94
C GLU A 138 19.82 -9.36 -14.05
N THR A 139 19.95 -9.16 -12.74
CA THR A 139 20.23 -10.23 -11.78
C THR A 139 19.02 -11.15 -11.57
N ILE A 140 17.80 -10.60 -11.53
CA ILE A 140 16.58 -11.41 -11.49
C ILE A 140 16.46 -12.25 -12.77
N LYS A 141 16.73 -11.65 -13.93
CA LYS A 141 16.68 -12.32 -15.23
C LYS A 141 17.74 -13.41 -15.40
N SER A 142 18.89 -13.29 -14.73
CA SER A 142 19.90 -14.34 -14.72
C SER A 142 19.47 -15.60 -13.95
N ARG A 143 18.45 -15.47 -13.08
CA ARG A 143 17.95 -16.53 -12.18
C ARG A 143 19.03 -17.10 -11.26
N ASN A 144 20.12 -16.37 -11.06
CA ASN A 144 21.17 -16.75 -10.13
C ASN A 144 20.79 -16.31 -8.72
N TYR A 145 20.32 -17.26 -7.91
CA TYR A 145 19.86 -17.00 -6.54
C TYR A 145 20.92 -16.30 -5.68
N GLY A 146 22.16 -16.80 -5.67
CA GLY A 146 23.22 -16.21 -4.85
C GLY A 146 23.64 -14.80 -5.29
N GLU A 147 23.45 -14.45 -6.56
CA GLU A 147 23.62 -13.06 -7.03
C GLU A 147 22.42 -12.19 -6.63
N MET A 148 21.19 -12.70 -6.73
CA MET A 148 19.98 -11.99 -6.29
C MET A 148 20.03 -11.64 -4.81
N GLU A 149 20.48 -12.54 -3.95
CA GLU A 149 20.63 -12.29 -2.51
C GLU A 149 21.54 -11.09 -2.24
N LYS A 150 22.73 -11.09 -2.86
CA LYS A 150 23.70 -10.00 -2.73
C LYS A 150 23.16 -8.70 -3.30
N GLN A 151 22.59 -8.75 -4.51
CA GLN A 151 22.09 -7.58 -5.21
C GLN A 151 20.89 -6.97 -4.48
N PHE A 152 20.03 -7.77 -3.85
CA PHE A 152 18.94 -7.29 -3.02
C PHE A 152 19.44 -6.50 -1.81
N MET A 153 20.54 -6.94 -1.19
CA MET A 153 21.18 -6.20 -0.10
C MET A 153 21.81 -4.88 -0.59
N VAL A 154 22.34 -4.83 -1.81
CA VAL A 154 22.78 -3.56 -2.42
C VAL A 154 21.58 -2.64 -2.67
N VAL A 155 20.48 -3.16 -3.22
CA VAL A 155 19.22 -2.40 -3.39
C VAL A 155 18.76 -1.80 -2.07
N ARG A 156 18.81 -2.57 -0.98
CA ARG A 156 18.44 -2.12 0.38
C ARG A 156 19.19 -0.85 0.76
N GLU A 157 20.51 -0.84 0.60
CA GLU A 157 21.35 0.32 0.91
C GLU A 157 21.05 1.51 0.01
N VAL A 158 20.77 1.28 -1.29
CA VAL A 158 20.41 2.36 -2.22
C VAL A 158 19.04 2.97 -1.88
N CYS A 159 18.04 2.17 -1.50
CA CYS A 159 16.76 2.66 -1.00
C CYS A 159 16.96 3.54 0.24
N MET A 160 17.80 3.08 1.19
CA MET A 160 18.10 3.82 2.41
C MET A 160 18.86 5.13 2.15
N ALA A 161 19.79 5.14 1.18
CA ALA A 161 20.50 6.33 0.74
C ALA A 161 19.56 7.35 0.08
N CYS A 162 18.63 6.89 -0.75
CA CYS A 162 17.60 7.76 -1.34
C CYS A 162 16.72 8.42 -0.26
N HIS A 163 16.30 7.68 0.77
CA HIS A 163 15.57 8.26 1.89
C HIS A 163 16.37 9.33 2.66
N ALA A 164 17.68 9.14 2.82
CA ALA A 164 18.55 10.14 3.42
C ALA A 164 18.67 11.40 2.54
N ALA A 165 18.85 11.24 1.23
CA ALA A 165 18.90 12.33 0.26
C ALA A 165 17.58 13.13 0.23
N GLU A 166 16.45 12.44 0.39
CA GLU A 166 15.11 13.02 0.51
C GLU A 166 14.79 13.60 1.89
N LYS A 167 15.78 13.65 2.80
CA LYS A 167 15.66 14.19 4.17
C LYS A 167 14.59 13.49 5.02
N VAL A 168 14.38 12.19 4.75
CA VAL A 168 13.48 11.32 5.51
C VAL A 168 14.19 10.04 6.02
N PRO A 169 15.40 10.13 6.60
CA PRO A 169 16.18 8.95 7.00
C PRO A 169 15.48 8.08 8.06
N PHE A 170 14.53 8.63 8.82
CA PHE A 170 13.74 7.85 9.78
C PHE A 170 12.92 6.72 9.11
N MET A 171 12.64 6.82 7.80
CA MET A 171 11.99 5.75 7.04
C MET A 171 12.83 4.46 6.99
N ASN A 172 14.13 4.57 7.22
CA ASN A 172 15.05 3.43 7.25
C ASN A 172 14.93 2.62 8.55
N ASN A 173 14.33 3.19 9.61
CA ASN A 173 14.13 2.49 10.88
C ASN A 173 12.80 1.71 10.89
N ARG A 174 12.61 0.83 9.91
CA ARG A 174 11.42 -0.01 9.77
C ARG A 174 11.81 -1.49 9.68
N PRO A 175 10.95 -2.43 10.12
CA PRO A 175 11.15 -3.87 9.95
C PRO A 175 11.62 -4.26 8.54
N LEU A 176 11.01 -3.66 7.52
CA LEU A 176 11.37 -3.86 6.11
C LEU A 176 12.87 -3.67 5.80
N PHE A 177 13.56 -2.75 6.47
CA PHE A 177 15.00 -2.54 6.29
C PHE A 177 15.86 -3.19 7.37
N ARG A 178 15.28 -3.72 8.46
CA ARG A 178 16.03 -4.40 9.52
C ARG A 178 16.02 -5.92 9.37
N ASP A 179 14.91 -6.45 8.87
CA ASP A 179 14.56 -7.87 8.99
C ASP A 179 14.61 -8.59 7.63
N LEU A 180 14.49 -7.86 6.51
CA LEU A 180 14.64 -8.42 5.16
C LEU A 180 16.12 -8.55 4.79
N VAL A 181 16.71 -9.60 5.33
CA VAL A 181 18.09 -9.99 5.09
C VAL A 181 18.13 -11.35 4.40
N PHE A 182 19.13 -11.53 3.54
CA PHE A 182 19.53 -12.83 2.98
C PHE A 182 20.75 -13.35 3.73
#